data_AF-A0AAU7W4V7-F1
#
_entry.id   AF-A0AAU7W4V7-F1
#
_cell.length_a   1.000
_cell.length_b   1.000
_cell.length_c   1.000
_cell.angle_alpha   90.00
_cell.angle_beta   90.00
_cell.angle_gamma   90.00
#
_symmetry.space_group_name_H-M   'P 1'
#
loop_
_entity.id
_entity.type
_entity.pdbx_description
1 polymer ?
#
loop_
_entity_poly.entity_id
_entity_poly.type
_entity_poly.pdbx_seq_one_letter_code
_entity_poly.pdbx_strand_id
1 'polypeptide(L)'
;MSAARRELEEELGVVPEDLRHLHTFFLNPGRASWPTHLFISTGALNPGIADTSDPTEQVQLARMPLANLDDLIRRGDIVDPPLIVARAIAAATGDLPPLGPARTG
;
A
#
# COMPACT_ATOMS: atom_id res chain seq x y z
N MET A 1 13.17 -5.36 -4.29
CA MET A 1 12.56 -4.51 -5.33
C MET A 1 12.04 -5.32 -6.51
N SER A 2 12.79 -6.28 -7.05
CA SER A 2 12.29 -7.17 -8.12
C SER A 2 11.08 -8.01 -7.71
N ALA A 3 11.09 -8.59 -6.50
CA ALA A 3 9.98 -9.40 -5.99
C ALA A 3 8.65 -8.60 -5.89
N ALA A 4 8.66 -7.46 -5.20
CA ALA A 4 7.46 -6.62 -5.02
C ALA A 4 6.83 -6.15 -6.35
N ARG A 5 7.65 -5.87 -7.38
CA ARG A 5 7.13 -5.52 -8.71
C ARG A 5 6.48 -6.71 -9.41
N ARG A 6 7.09 -7.90 -9.28
CA ARG A 6 6.58 -9.15 -9.85
C ARG A 6 5.26 -9.56 -9.18
N GLU A 7 5.22 -9.56 -7.84
CA GLU A 7 4.03 -9.89 -7.06
C GLU A 7 2.85 -8.96 -7.40
N LEU A 8 3.08 -7.66 -7.57
CA LEU A 8 2.02 -6.73 -7.94
C LEU A 8 1.43 -7.01 -9.33
N GLU A 9 2.26 -7.42 -10.30
CA GLU A 9 1.78 -7.80 -11.62
C GLU A 9 1.03 -9.14 -11.58
N GLU A 10 1.58 -10.13 -10.89
CA GLU A 10 0.97 -11.47 -10.73
C GLU A 10 -0.38 -11.38 -9.99
N GLU A 11 -0.48 -10.64 -8.90
CA GLU A 11 -1.70 -10.58 -8.09
C GLU A 11 -2.77 -9.63 -8.68
N LEU A 12 -2.36 -8.47 -9.20
CA LEU A 12 -3.30 -7.39 -9.56
C LEU A 12 -3.29 -7.04 -11.06
N GLY A 13 -2.39 -7.61 -11.85
CA GLY A 13 -2.29 -7.31 -13.28
C GLY A 13 -1.93 -5.85 -13.55
N VAL A 14 -1.11 -5.24 -12.69
CA VAL A 14 -0.66 -3.84 -12.85
C VAL A 14 0.85 -3.72 -12.73
N VAL A 15 1.42 -2.87 -13.57
CA VAL A 15 2.86 -2.56 -13.60
C VAL A 15 3.06 -1.09 -13.28
N PRO A 16 3.70 -0.73 -12.15
CA PRO A 16 3.86 0.65 -11.76
C PRO A 16 5.03 1.30 -12.51
N GLU A 17 4.92 2.55 -12.94
CA GLU A 17 6.03 3.27 -13.58
C GLU A 17 7.22 3.43 -12.62
N ASP A 18 6.94 3.77 -11.37
CA ASP A 18 7.91 3.87 -10.29
C ASP A 18 7.57 2.89 -9.17
N LEU A 19 8.57 2.33 -8.51
CA LEU A 19 8.33 1.61 -7.26
C LEU A 19 9.54 1.82 -6.37
N ARG A 20 9.34 2.53 -5.27
CA ARG A 20 10.41 2.87 -4.33
C ARG A 20 10.11 2.36 -2.94
N HIS A 21 11.16 2.06 -2.20
CA HIS A 21 11.06 1.70 -0.80
C HIS A 21 10.53 2.91 -0.01
N LEU A 22 9.49 2.68 0.79
CA LEU A 22 8.89 3.70 1.64
C LEU A 22 9.41 3.55 3.08
N HIS A 23 9.32 2.33 3.62
CA HIS A 23 9.70 2.07 5.01
C HIS A 23 9.93 0.59 5.28
N THR A 24 10.64 0.28 6.36
CA THR A 24 10.70 -1.08 6.91
C THR A 24 10.28 -1.01 8.37
N PHE A 25 9.32 -1.83 8.76
CA PHE A 25 8.89 -1.94 10.15
C PHE A 25 8.78 -3.40 10.58
N PHE A 26 8.64 -3.63 11.89
CA PHE A 26 8.44 -4.96 12.44
C PHE A 26 7.05 -5.03 13.07
N LEU A 27 6.19 -5.88 12.52
CA LEU A 27 4.80 -6.01 12.97
C LEU A 27 4.71 -6.48 14.42
N ASN A 28 5.60 -7.40 14.83
CA ASN A 28 5.60 -7.97 16.17
C ASN A 28 7.03 -8.35 16.61
N PRO A 29 7.90 -7.37 16.94
CA PRO A 29 9.31 -7.63 17.21
C PRO A 29 9.54 -8.54 18.42
N GLY A 30 8.57 -8.65 19.34
CA GLY A 30 8.62 -9.55 20.49
C GLY A 30 8.28 -11.02 20.18
N ARG A 31 7.69 -11.31 19.02
CA ARG A 31 7.31 -12.69 18.61
C ARG A 31 7.92 -13.14 17.29
N ALA A 32 8.16 -12.20 16.37
CA ALA A 32 8.71 -12.45 15.05
C ALA A 32 9.58 -11.27 14.64
N SER A 33 10.86 -11.53 14.41
CA SER A 33 11.85 -10.57 13.89
C SER A 33 11.85 -10.47 12.37
N TRP A 34 10.70 -10.73 11.75
CA TRP A 34 10.55 -10.71 10.29
C TRP A 34 10.20 -9.28 9.86
N PRO A 35 11.05 -8.61 9.07
CA PRO A 35 10.78 -7.25 8.63
C PRO A 35 9.66 -7.23 7.59
N THR A 36 8.77 -6.25 7.70
CA THR A 36 7.81 -5.89 6.66
C THR A 36 8.37 -4.71 5.87
N HIS A 37 8.60 -4.91 4.58
CA HIS A 37 9.12 -3.88 3.68
C HIS A 37 7.95 -3.24 2.90
N LEU A 38 7.73 -1.95 3.11
CA LEU A 38 6.71 -1.18 2.43
C LEU A 38 7.31 -0.48 1.21
N PHE A 39 6.57 -0.50 0.11
CA PHE A 39 6.90 0.19 -1.13
C PHE A 39 5.74 1.10 -1.53
N ILE A 40 6.05 2.16 -2.28
CA ILE A 40 5.06 3.10 -2.82
C ILE A 40 5.37 3.38 -4.29
N SER A 41 4.30 3.57 -5.06
CA SER A 41 4.31 4.15 -6.41
C SER A 41 3.38 5.35 -6.40
N THR A 42 3.80 6.44 -7.02
CA THR A 42 2.99 7.66 -7.20
C THR A 42 2.82 8.06 -8.67
N GLY A 43 3.50 7.36 -9.58
CA GLY A 43 3.38 7.49 -11.03
C GLY A 43 2.19 6.71 -11.60
N ALA A 44 2.15 6.56 -12.92
CA ALA A 44 1.06 5.84 -13.55
C ALA A 44 1.17 4.32 -13.29
N LEU A 45 0.01 3.65 -13.31
CA LEU A 45 -0.08 2.19 -13.33
C LEU A 45 -0.44 1.76 -14.75
N ASN A 46 0.42 0.93 -15.34
CA ASN A 46 0.20 0.34 -16.65
C ASN A 46 -0.49 -1.02 -16.51
N PRO A 47 -1.28 -1.47 -17.50
CA PRO A 47 -1.82 -2.82 -17.52
C PRO A 47 -0.70 -3.86 -17.57
N GLY A 48 -0.81 -4.89 -16.73
CA GLY A 48 -0.03 -6.11 -16.76
C GLY A 48 -0.93 -7.33 -16.90
N ILE A 49 -0.40 -8.52 -16.61
CA ILE A 49 -1.14 -9.78 -16.68
C ILE A 49 -1.18 -10.42 -15.29
N ALA A 50 -2.37 -10.47 -14.69
CA ALA A 50 -2.58 -11.18 -13.43
C ALA A 50 -2.51 -12.70 -13.64
N ASP A 51 -1.86 -13.40 -12.72
CA ASP A 51 -1.97 -14.83 -12.58
C ASP A 51 -3.34 -15.18 -11.95
N THR A 52 -4.09 -16.03 -12.63
CA THR A 52 -5.44 -16.47 -12.21
C THR A 52 -5.48 -17.97 -11.93
N SER A 53 -4.31 -18.62 -11.87
CA SER A 53 -4.19 -20.06 -11.66
C SER A 53 -4.51 -20.49 -10.23
N ASP A 54 -4.34 -19.62 -9.24
CA ASP A 54 -4.73 -19.85 -7.84
C ASP A 54 -6.01 -19.08 -7.47
N PRO A 55 -7.14 -19.77 -7.23
CA PRO A 55 -8.39 -19.14 -6.80
C PRO A 55 -8.32 -18.49 -5.40
N THR A 56 -7.32 -18.83 -4.59
CA THR A 56 -7.14 -18.29 -3.23
C THR A 56 -6.37 -16.96 -3.20
N GLU A 57 -5.71 -16.60 -4.30
CA GLU A 57 -4.95 -15.34 -4.45
C GLU A 57 -5.69 -14.28 -5.28
N GLN A 58 -7.02 -14.41 -5.40
CA GLN A 58 -7.84 -13.48 -6.18
C GLN A 58 -8.10 -12.17 -5.43
N VAL A 59 -7.17 -11.21 -5.55
CA VAL A 59 -7.33 -9.85 -5.02
C VAL A 59 -8.03 -8.91 -6.00
N GLN A 60 -8.77 -7.94 -5.47
CA GLN A 60 -9.49 -6.94 -6.26
C GLN A 60 -8.86 -5.56 -6.12
N LEU A 61 -8.60 -4.90 -7.24
CA LEU A 61 -8.09 -3.53 -7.25
C LEU A 61 -9.18 -2.56 -6.79
N ALA A 62 -8.99 -1.92 -5.64
CA ALA A 62 -9.81 -0.82 -5.17
C ALA A 62 -9.18 0.53 -5.53
N ARG A 63 -9.93 1.41 -6.21
CA ARG A 63 -9.54 2.79 -6.47
C ARG A 63 -10.44 3.73 -5.68
N MET A 64 -9.84 4.56 -4.84
CA MET A 64 -10.58 5.55 -4.04
C MET A 64 -9.73 6.79 -3.75
N PRO A 65 -10.37 7.95 -3.47
CA PRO A 65 -9.67 9.11 -2.91
C PRO A 65 -8.98 8.77 -1.59
N LEU A 66 -7.81 9.37 -1.33
CA LEU A 66 -7.10 9.18 -0.06
C LEU A 66 -7.92 9.58 1.16
N ALA A 67 -8.77 10.60 1.04
CA ALA A 67 -9.68 11.00 2.11
C ALA A 67 -10.65 9.87 2.51
N ASN A 68 -11.08 9.04 1.55
CA ASN A 68 -11.95 7.90 1.83
C ASN A 68 -11.17 6.78 2.55
N LEU A 69 -9.91 6.54 2.17
CA LEU A 69 -9.01 5.62 2.87
C LEU A 69 -8.79 6.06 4.32
N ASP A 70 -8.50 7.34 4.53
CA ASP A 70 -8.31 7.92 5.86
C ASP A 70 -9.56 7.74 6.74
N ASP A 71 -10.75 7.95 6.15
CA ASP A 71 -12.02 7.73 6.81
C ASP A 71 -12.29 6.26 7.16
N LEU A 72 -11.96 5.32 6.28
CA LEU A 72 -12.08 3.88 6.53
C LEU A 72 -11.15 3.42 7.66
N ILE A 73 -9.91 3.90 7.68
CA ILE A 73 -8.96 3.63 8.78
C ILE A 73 -9.51 4.21 10.09
N ARG A 74 -9.98 5.47 10.07
CA ARG A 74 -10.52 6.16 11.25
C ARG A 74 -11.74 5.45 11.84
N ARG A 75 -12.62 4.89 11.01
CA ARG A 75 -13.80 4.13 11.46
C ARG A 75 -13.47 2.72 11.95
N GLY A 76 -12.26 2.23 11.68
CA GLY A 76 -11.89 0.84 11.96
C GLY A 76 -12.42 -0.16 10.94
N ASP A 77 -12.84 0.30 9.76
CA ASP A 77 -13.21 -0.57 8.64
C ASP A 77 -11.96 -1.17 7.98
N ILE A 78 -10.87 -0.40 7.93
CA ILE A 78 -9.53 -0.88 7.59
C ILE A 78 -8.71 -1.00 8.87
N VAL A 79 -8.32 -2.22 9.19
CA VAL A 79 -7.54 -2.57 10.39
C VAL A 79 -6.18 -3.18 10.06
N ASP A 80 -5.84 -3.29 8.77
CA ASP A 80 -4.59 -3.88 8.30
C ASP A 80 -3.38 -2.98 8.68
N PRO A 81 -2.46 -3.45 9.56
CA PRO A 81 -1.38 -2.61 10.03
C PRO A 81 -0.39 -2.16 8.94
N PRO A 82 0.07 -3.01 8.00
CA PRO A 82 0.90 -2.57 6.88
C PRO A 82 0.30 -1.39 6.11
N LEU A 83 -0.99 -1.44 5.76
CA LEU A 83 -1.66 -0.36 5.03
C LEU A 83 -1.75 0.93 5.87
N ILE A 84 -2.07 0.81 7.16
CA ILE A 84 -2.15 1.96 8.09
C ILE A 84 -0.77 2.63 8.23
N VAL A 85 0.29 1.83 8.43
CA VAL A 85 1.67 2.34 8.55
C VAL A 85 2.13 2.97 7.24
N ALA A 86 1.86 2.35 6.09
CA ALA A 86 2.20 2.89 4.78
C ALA A 86 1.56 4.27 4.56
N ARG A 87 0.27 4.39 4.83
CA ARG A 87 -0.46 5.66 4.68
C ARG A 87 0.09 6.76 5.59
N ALA A 88 0.39 6.43 6.85
CA ALA A 88 0.92 7.38 7.83
C ALA A 88 2.35 7.85 7.50
N ILE A 89 3.24 6.92 7.13
CA ILE A 89 4.62 7.26 6.74
C ILE A 89 4.61 8.11 5.47
N ALA A 90 3.85 7.73 4.45
CA ALA A 90 3.79 8.48 3.20
C ALA A 90 3.29 9.93 3.41
N ALA A 91 2.37 10.16 4.35
CA ALA A 91 2.00 11.52 4.76
C ALA A 91 3.17 12.26 5.44
N ALA A 92 3.84 11.60 6.38
CA ALA A 92 4.92 12.20 7.17
C ALA A 92 6.17 12.54 6.34
N THR A 93 6.43 11.78 5.29
CA THR A 93 7.56 12.00 4.37
C THR A 93 7.23 12.95 3.22
N GLY A 94 5.97 13.40 3.11
CA GLY A 94 5.51 14.28 2.02
C GLY A 94 5.31 13.56 0.68
N ASP A 95 5.32 12.22 0.68
CA ASP A 95 5.09 11.40 -0.50
C ASP A 95 3.61 11.39 -0.91
N LEU A 96 2.72 11.57 0.05
CA LEU A 96 1.28 11.76 -0.13
C LEU A 96 0.81 12.97 0.70
N PRO A 97 -0.37 13.53 0.40
CA PRO A 97 -0.97 14.58 1.22
C PRO A 97 -1.07 14.19 2.71
N PRO A 98 -1.09 15.18 3.62
CA PRO A 98 -1.30 14.96 5.05
C PRO A 98 -2.55 14.12 5.37
N LEU A 99 -2.58 13.51 6.56
CA LEU A 99 -3.75 12.77 7.05
C LEU A 99 -4.89 13.74 7.39
N GLY A 100 -6.13 13.40 6.99
CA GLY A 100 -7.32 14.17 7.33
C GLY A 100 -7.48 15.47 6.52
N PRO A 101 -8.53 16.28 6.78
CA PRO A 101 -8.76 17.49 6.01
C PRO A 101 -7.59 18.46 6.21
N ALA A 102 -7.04 18.96 5.11
CA ALA A 102 -6.05 20.03 5.14
C ALA A 102 -6.55 21.11 6.09
N ARG A 103 -5.72 21.52 7.05
CA ARG A 103 -6.06 22.61 7.98
C ARG A 103 -6.49 23.81 7.15
N THR A 104 -7.79 24.08 7.10
CA THR A 104 -8.30 25.38 6.65
C THR A 104 -7.74 26.39 7.63
N GLY A 105 -7.03 27.39 7.09
CA GLY A 105 -6.32 28.41 7.83
C GLY A 105 -7.19 29.25 8.75
#